data_AF-A0A3A9AGJ8-F1
#
_entry.id   AF-A0A3A9AGJ8-F1
#
_cell.length_a   1.000
_cell.length_b   1.000
_cell.length_c   1.000
_cell.angle_alpha   90.00
_cell.angle_beta   90.00
_cell.angle_gamma   90.00
#
_symmetry.space_group_name_H-M   'P 1'
#
loop_
_entity.id
_entity.type
_entity.pdbx_description
1 polymer ?
#
loop_
_entity_poly.entity_id
_entity_poly.type
_entity_poly.pdbx_seq_one_letter_code
_entity_poly.pdbx_strand_id
1 'polypeptide(L)'
;MSDQSEFYAFGYRFAALDDVKQAQLEHQEQLYFETRLPRNDARKMLAVYDKVLDEKIFVTPVGWSFLLKMQEELRMLGVEEEKIRPIPLYGTFTHNPDGESRALRQRITTSGKQDEGKGKIRLSLLANVILCILVIAMFVISLNGSNPNILNYKHNIENEYAAWEQELTDRERVIRQKEAELLVNPGAESEEIPDTDGKAD
;
A
#
# COMPACT_ATOMS: atom_id res chain seq x y z
N MET A 1 41.27 -21.71 -8.28
CA MET A 1 41.46 -20.90 -7.06
C MET A 1 41.79 -19.47 -7.49
N SER A 2 40.83 -18.74 -8.06
CA SER A 2 41.16 -17.58 -8.90
C SER A 2 40.23 -16.38 -8.75
N ASP A 3 39.41 -16.33 -7.70
CA ASP A 3 38.35 -15.31 -7.57
C ASP A 3 38.42 -14.51 -6.26
N GLN A 4 39.37 -14.84 -5.37
CA GLN A 4 39.48 -14.15 -4.09
C GLN A 4 40.18 -12.79 -4.21
N SER A 5 40.99 -12.55 -5.26
CA SER A 5 41.74 -11.29 -5.45
C SER A 5 40.83 -10.08 -5.65
N GLU A 6 39.59 -10.28 -6.11
CA GLU A 6 38.65 -9.19 -6.37
C GLU A 6 38.20 -8.47 -5.09
N PHE A 7 38.26 -9.17 -3.94
CA PHE A 7 37.85 -8.64 -2.64
C PHE A 7 38.98 -7.96 -1.85
N TYR A 8 40.18 -7.83 -2.42
CA TYR A 8 41.32 -7.20 -1.75
C TYR A 8 41.62 -5.81 -2.30
N ALA A 9 41.77 -4.83 -1.42
CA ALA A 9 42.30 -3.52 -1.78
C ALA A 9 43.05 -2.89 -0.60
N PHE A 10 44.14 -2.18 -0.91
CA PHE A 10 44.95 -1.41 0.06
C PHE A 10 45.36 -2.21 1.32
N GLY A 11 45.59 -3.52 1.18
CA GLY A 11 45.95 -4.41 2.29
C GLY A 11 44.77 -4.93 3.12
N TYR A 12 43.53 -4.53 2.81
CA TYR A 12 42.31 -5.01 3.43
C TYR A 12 41.62 -6.06 2.56
N ARG A 13 40.98 -7.04 3.22
CA ARG A 13 40.06 -7.98 2.58
C ARG A 13 38.64 -7.60 2.96
N PHE A 14 37.86 -7.26 1.95
CA PHE A 14 36.46 -6.89 2.10
C PHE A 14 35.55 -8.10 1.99
N ALA A 15 34.36 -7.99 2.57
CA ALA A 15 33.34 -9.04 2.48
C ALA A 15 32.50 -8.91 1.20
N ALA A 16 32.34 -7.68 0.69
CA ALA A 16 31.61 -7.38 -0.53
C ALA A 16 32.48 -6.63 -1.54
N LEU A 17 32.22 -6.83 -2.84
CA LEU A 17 32.93 -6.16 -3.92
C LEU A 17 32.61 -4.66 -3.97
N ASP A 18 31.41 -4.27 -3.56
CA ASP A 18 31.01 -2.87 -3.50
C ASP A 18 31.84 -2.09 -2.46
N ASP A 19 32.21 -2.73 -1.35
CA ASP A 19 33.09 -2.12 -0.34
C ASP A 19 34.51 -1.87 -0.90
N VAL A 20 34.98 -2.74 -1.80
CA VAL A 20 36.27 -2.58 -2.49
C VAL A 20 36.23 -1.35 -3.41
N LYS A 21 35.18 -1.23 -4.21
CA LYS A 21 34.98 -0.07 -5.10
C LYS A 21 34.86 1.21 -4.29
N GLN A 22 34.10 1.17 -3.19
CA GLN A 22 33.98 2.30 -2.28
C GLN A 22 35.35 2.69 -1.70
N ALA A 23 36.16 1.74 -1.25
CA ALA A 23 37.50 2.01 -0.74
C ALA A 23 38.41 2.63 -1.80
N GLN A 24 38.26 2.25 -3.08
CA GLN A 24 38.99 2.86 -4.20
C GLN A 24 38.55 4.30 -4.48
N LEU A 25 37.24 4.58 -4.40
CA LEU A 25 36.71 5.94 -4.53
C LEU A 25 37.21 6.82 -3.37
N GLU A 26 37.08 6.34 -2.14
CA GLU A 26 37.57 7.04 -0.95
C GLU A 26 39.08 7.32 -1.04
N HIS A 27 39.89 6.38 -1.53
CA HIS A 27 41.31 6.63 -1.76
C HIS A 27 41.57 7.76 -2.77
N GLN A 28 40.77 7.85 -3.83
CA GLN A 28 40.88 8.98 -4.78
C GLN A 28 40.49 10.31 -4.13
N GLU A 29 39.45 10.31 -3.30
CA GLU A 29 39.05 11.49 -2.52
C GLU A 29 40.14 11.89 -1.53
N GLN A 30 40.79 10.94 -0.85
CA GLN A 30 41.94 11.20 0.02
C GLN A 30 43.05 11.93 -0.72
N LEU A 31 43.47 11.42 -1.89
CA LEU A 31 44.49 12.08 -2.70
C LEU A 31 44.09 13.51 -3.07
N TYR A 32 42.82 13.71 -3.41
CA TYR A 32 42.30 15.04 -3.70
C TYR A 32 42.35 15.97 -2.49
N PHE A 33 41.89 15.52 -1.33
CA PHE A 33 41.91 16.30 -0.09
C PHE A 33 43.32 16.59 0.39
N GLU A 34 44.26 15.64 0.26
CA GLU A 34 45.65 15.82 0.68
C GLU A 34 46.32 17.03 0.00
N THR A 35 45.98 17.30 -1.26
CA THR A 35 46.52 18.46 -2.00
C THR A 35 45.96 19.80 -1.53
N ARG A 36 44.79 19.82 -0.88
CA ARG A 36 44.06 21.04 -0.48
C ARG A 36 44.00 21.25 1.02
N LEU A 37 44.56 20.33 1.80
CA LEU A 37 44.52 20.39 3.25
C LEU A 37 45.35 21.56 3.78
N PRO A 38 44.79 22.47 4.60
CA PRO A 38 45.53 23.57 5.21
C PRO A 38 46.40 23.09 6.38
N ARG A 39 47.50 22.39 6.08
CA ARG A 39 48.42 21.77 7.07
C ARG A 39 49.14 22.75 8.01
N ASN A 40 49.11 24.05 7.70
CA ASN A 40 49.78 25.09 8.50
C ASN A 40 48.82 25.83 9.45
N ASP A 41 47.52 25.55 9.40
CA ASP A 41 46.50 26.28 10.18
C ASP A 41 45.61 25.30 10.93
N ALA A 42 45.90 25.13 12.23
CA ALA A 42 45.20 24.21 13.12
C ALA A 42 43.68 24.41 13.13
N ARG A 43 43.20 25.66 13.09
CA ARG A 43 41.76 25.96 13.16
C ARG A 43 41.05 25.55 11.88
N LYS A 44 41.65 25.85 10.72
CA LYS A 44 41.08 25.46 9.42
C LYS A 44 41.14 23.95 9.23
N MET A 45 42.24 23.32 9.65
CA MET A 45 42.37 21.87 9.57
C MET A 45 41.32 21.16 10.44
N LEU A 46 41.07 21.66 11.64
CA LEU A 46 40.03 21.14 12.53
C LEU A 46 38.64 21.30 11.90
N ALA A 47 38.34 22.47 11.33
CA ALA A 47 37.06 22.70 10.66
C ALA A 47 36.84 21.78 9.45
N VAL A 48 37.89 21.50 8.67
CA VAL A 48 37.84 20.53 7.56
C VAL A 48 37.62 19.12 8.09
N TYR A 49 38.36 18.71 9.12
CA TYR A 49 38.20 17.40 9.76
C TYR A 49 36.77 17.20 10.27
N ASP A 50 36.24 18.19 10.96
CA ASP A 50 34.88 18.19 11.47
C ASP A 50 33.87 18.05 10.34
N LYS A 51 34.02 18.83 9.27
CA LYS A 51 33.15 18.74 8.11
C LYS A 51 33.17 17.37 7.45
N VAL A 52 34.36 16.78 7.30
CA VAL A 52 34.54 15.44 6.71
C VAL A 52 33.81 14.36 7.54
N LEU A 53 33.83 14.48 8.88
CA LEU A 53 33.08 13.58 9.76
C LEU A 53 31.58 13.76 9.62
N ASP A 54 31.09 14.99 9.56
CA ASP A 54 29.65 15.30 9.45
C ASP A 54 29.08 14.82 8.10
N GLU A 55 29.83 15.02 7.00
CA GLU A 55 29.45 14.56 5.66
C GLU A 55 29.67 13.05 5.44
N LYS A 56 30.34 12.36 6.38
CA LYS A 56 30.64 10.91 6.32
C LYS A 56 31.30 10.49 5.00
N ILE A 57 32.25 11.29 4.54
CA ILE A 57 32.98 11.05 3.28
C ILE A 57 33.74 9.73 3.35
N PHE A 58 34.29 9.40 4.52
CA PHE A 58 35.12 8.22 4.74
C PHE A 58 34.42 7.20 5.64
N VAL A 59 34.04 6.05 5.07
CA VAL A 59 33.32 4.97 5.77
C VAL A 59 34.11 3.67 5.76
N THR A 60 35.03 3.48 4.81
CA THR A 60 35.85 2.27 4.73
C THR A 60 37.07 2.35 5.65
N PRO A 61 37.71 1.19 5.97
CA PRO A 61 38.96 1.17 6.73
C PRO A 61 40.08 2.01 6.09
N VAL A 62 40.10 2.12 4.76
CA VAL A 62 41.04 2.97 4.03
C VAL A 62 40.78 4.43 4.38
N GLY A 63 39.51 4.84 4.30
CA GLY A 63 39.00 6.14 4.77
C GLY A 63 39.43 6.47 6.21
N TRP A 64 39.21 5.54 7.14
CA TRP A 64 39.53 5.73 8.55
C TRP A 64 41.02 5.90 8.81
N SER A 65 41.88 5.22 8.05
CA SER A 65 43.34 5.38 8.17
C SER A 65 43.78 6.82 7.87
N PHE A 66 43.13 7.47 6.91
CA PHE A 66 43.37 8.88 6.60
C PHE A 66 42.83 9.82 7.67
N LEU A 67 41.64 9.55 8.20
CA LEU A 67 41.11 10.33 9.34
C LEU A 67 42.03 10.25 10.56
N LEU A 68 42.60 9.08 10.86
CA LEU A 68 43.59 8.91 11.92
C LEU A 68 44.86 9.73 11.65
N LYS A 69 45.35 9.74 10.41
CA LYS A 69 46.46 10.60 9.99
C LYS A 69 46.14 12.08 10.18
N MET A 70 44.94 12.52 9.82
CA MET A 70 44.51 13.91 10.06
C MET A 70 44.46 14.25 11.56
N GLN A 71 43.99 13.34 12.41
CA GLN A 71 44.02 13.56 13.87
C GLN A 71 45.46 13.70 14.39
N GLU A 72 46.39 12.86 13.91
CA GLU A 72 47.81 12.98 14.26
C GLU A 72 48.39 14.34 13.87
N GLU A 73 48.09 14.81 12.66
CA GLU A 73 48.52 16.12 12.19
C GLU A 73 47.92 17.26 13.02
N LEU A 74 46.66 17.17 13.43
CA LEU A 74 46.03 18.12 14.35
C LEU A 74 46.72 18.14 15.73
N ARG A 75 47.11 16.97 16.26
CA ARG A 75 47.89 16.89 17.51
C ARG A 75 49.27 17.52 17.37
N MET A 76 49.96 17.28 16.24
CA MET A 76 51.26 17.91 15.95
C MET A 76 51.16 19.44 15.86
N LEU A 77 50.02 19.97 15.42
CA LEU A 77 49.75 21.41 15.39
C LEU A 77 49.36 22.00 16.76
N GLY A 78 49.32 21.19 17.82
CA GLY A 78 49.04 21.63 19.18
C GLY A 78 47.55 21.78 19.52
N VAL A 79 46.67 21.11 18.77
CA VAL A 79 45.24 21.03 19.13
C VAL A 79 45.06 20.07 20.31
N GLU A 80 44.33 20.50 21.33
CA GLU A 80 43.98 19.68 22.50
C GLU A 80 43.13 18.47 22.08
N GLU A 81 43.42 17.29 22.63
CA GLU A 81 42.71 16.04 22.32
C GLU A 81 41.19 16.15 22.57
N GLU A 82 40.78 16.91 23.59
CA GLU A 82 39.37 17.13 23.93
C GLU A 82 38.57 17.85 22.82
N LYS A 83 39.25 18.63 21.98
CA LYS A 83 38.63 19.36 20.85
C LYS A 83 38.56 18.50 19.59
N ILE A 84 39.34 17.42 19.50
CA ILE A 84 39.37 16.54 18.35
C ILE A 84 38.23 15.53 18.50
N ARG A 85 37.22 15.63 17.63
CA ARG A 85 36.10 14.67 17.67
C ARG A 85 36.61 13.24 17.38
N PRO A 86 36.13 12.22 18.10
CA PRO A 86 36.49 10.84 17.81
C PRO A 86 35.84 10.36 16.51
N ILE A 87 36.54 9.48 15.79
CA ILE A 87 36.02 8.86 14.56
C ILE A 87 34.92 7.85 14.94
N PRO A 88 33.67 8.03 14.47
CA PRO A 88 32.57 7.12 14.81
C PRO A 88 32.74 5.78 14.11
N LEU A 89 32.57 4.70 14.85
CA LEU A 89 32.53 3.33 14.33
C LEU A 89 31.08 2.88 14.19
N TYR A 90 30.69 2.46 12.98
CA TYR A 90 29.32 2.02 12.68
C TYR A 90 29.12 0.50 12.86
N GLY A 91 30.19 -0.23 13.16
CA GLY A 91 30.18 -1.67 13.42
C GLY A 91 30.53 -2.00 14.86
N THR A 92 29.88 -3.03 15.40
CA THR A 92 30.28 -3.65 16.67
C THR A 92 31.31 -4.74 16.40
N PHE A 93 32.51 -4.63 16.96
CA PHE A 93 33.60 -5.58 16.74
C PHE A 93 33.69 -6.68 17.81
N THR A 94 32.87 -6.61 18.86
CA THR A 94 32.81 -7.64 19.90
C THR A 94 32.14 -8.89 19.35
N HIS A 95 32.85 -10.02 19.31
CA HIS A 95 32.24 -11.33 19.10
C HIS A 95 31.52 -11.74 20.38
N ASN A 96 30.27 -11.31 20.51
CA ASN A 96 29.40 -11.73 21.60
C ASN A 96 28.46 -12.81 21.03
N PRO A 97 28.65 -14.10 21.33
CA PRO A 97 27.82 -15.17 20.76
C PRO A 97 26.33 -15.00 21.11
N ASP A 98 26.02 -14.37 22.26
CA ASP A 98 24.65 -14.01 22.66
C ASP A 98 24.15 -12.71 22.01
N GLY A 99 25.08 -11.88 21.51
CA GLY A 99 24.79 -10.64 20.79
C GLY A 99 24.44 -10.87 19.33
N GLU A 100 24.99 -11.91 18.69
CA GLU A 100 24.66 -12.25 17.30
C GLU A 100 23.18 -12.58 17.13
N SER A 101 22.55 -13.23 18.11
CA SER A 101 21.11 -13.51 18.08
C SER A 101 20.24 -12.28 18.38
N ARG A 102 20.72 -11.30 19.17
CA ARG A 102 20.06 -9.97 19.29
C ARG A 102 20.28 -9.09 18.06
N ALA A 103 21.45 -9.11 17.44
CA ALA A 103 21.79 -8.38 16.23
C ALA A 103 21.11 -8.98 14.99
N LEU A 104 20.96 -10.32 14.88
CA LEU A 104 20.12 -10.96 13.87
C LEU A 104 18.64 -10.62 14.09
N ARG A 105 18.13 -10.68 15.33
CA ARG A 105 16.76 -10.25 15.62
C ARG A 105 16.55 -8.77 15.27
N GLN A 106 17.52 -7.91 15.59
CA GLN A 106 17.46 -6.50 15.22
C GLN A 106 17.57 -6.32 13.71
N ARG A 107 18.46 -7.02 13.00
CA ARG A 107 18.63 -6.97 11.54
C ARG A 107 17.43 -7.53 10.78
N ILE A 108 16.73 -8.53 11.31
CA ILE A 108 15.43 -9.02 10.79
C ILE A 108 14.31 -7.98 11.05
N THR A 109 14.44 -7.14 12.09
CA THR A 109 13.50 -6.02 12.33
C THR A 109 13.87 -4.71 11.61
N THR A 110 15.13 -4.52 11.20
CA THR A 110 15.64 -3.24 10.64
C THR A 110 16.02 -3.28 9.16
N SER A 111 15.98 -4.43 8.48
CA SER A 111 16.26 -4.50 7.02
C SER A 111 15.09 -4.10 6.10
N GLY A 112 14.07 -3.38 6.58
CA GLY A 112 12.97 -2.99 5.69
C GLY A 112 12.03 -1.88 6.16
N LYS A 113 12.43 -0.97 7.07
CA LYS A 113 11.53 0.10 7.55
C LYS A 113 12.23 1.43 7.85
N GLN A 114 12.78 2.07 6.82
CA GLN A 114 12.87 3.52 6.68
C GLN A 114 12.61 3.78 5.18
N ASP A 115 11.38 3.81 4.67
CA ASP A 115 10.49 4.97 4.71
C ASP A 115 9.01 4.58 4.44
N GLU A 116 8.70 3.28 4.39
CA GLU A 116 7.35 2.79 4.03
C GLU A 116 6.34 2.78 5.20
N GLY A 117 6.77 3.16 6.41
CA GLY A 117 5.90 3.16 7.59
C GLY A 117 4.79 4.21 7.51
N LYS A 118 5.09 5.40 6.97
CA LYS A 118 4.10 6.48 6.84
C LYS A 118 3.03 6.17 5.79
N GLY A 119 3.42 5.53 4.69
CA GLY A 119 2.50 5.10 3.63
C GLY A 119 1.59 3.96 4.07
N LYS A 120 2.13 2.94 4.76
CA LYS A 120 1.34 1.80 5.25
C LYS A 120 0.36 2.19 6.38
N ILE A 121 0.76 3.10 7.28
CA ILE A 121 -0.15 3.62 8.32
C ILE A 121 -1.26 4.47 7.69
N ARG A 122 -0.94 5.35 6.72
CA ARG A 122 -1.95 6.14 5.98
C ARG A 122 -2.87 5.26 5.13
N LEU A 123 -2.34 4.23 4.49
CA LEU A 123 -3.11 3.27 3.71
C LEU A 123 -4.04 2.43 4.60
N SER A 124 -3.56 1.99 5.76
CA SER A 124 -4.37 1.27 6.74
C SER A 124 -5.47 2.15 7.33
N LEU A 125 -5.19 3.43 7.59
CA LEU A 125 -6.21 4.41 7.99
C LEU A 125 -7.23 4.66 6.87
N LEU A 126 -6.79 4.85 5.63
CA LEU A 126 -7.67 5.10 4.49
C LEU A 126 -8.57 3.89 4.20
N ALA A 127 -8.02 2.67 4.23
CA ALA A 127 -8.77 1.43 4.08
C ALA A 127 -9.82 1.26 5.18
N ASN A 128 -9.50 1.63 6.43
CA ASN A 128 -10.44 1.60 7.54
C ASN A 128 -11.54 2.67 7.40
N VAL A 129 -11.21 3.86 6.91
CA VAL A 129 -12.21 4.91 6.61
C VAL A 129 -13.18 4.45 5.51
N ILE A 130 -12.69 3.84 4.43
CA ILE A 130 -13.54 3.27 3.37
C ILE A 130 -14.44 2.17 3.94
N LEU A 131 -13.91 1.31 4.80
CA LEU A 131 -14.69 0.28 5.50
C LEU A 131 -15.83 0.90 6.33
N CYS A 132 -15.55 1.95 7.10
CA CYS A 132 -16.57 2.67 7.87
C CYS A 132 -17.64 3.30 6.96
N ILE A 133 -17.26 3.88 5.83
CA ILE A 133 -18.22 4.47 4.87
C ILE A 133 -19.16 3.38 4.32
N LEU A 134 -18.66 2.19 4.00
CA LEU A 134 -19.49 1.07 3.54
C LEU A 134 -20.49 0.61 4.62
N VAL A 135 -20.03 0.51 5.87
CA VAL A 135 -20.90 0.16 7.01
C VAL A 135 -21.97 1.24 7.22
N ILE A 136 -21.60 2.51 7.17
CA ILE A 136 -22.56 3.63 7.28
C ILE A 136 -23.53 3.63 6.10
N ALA A 137 -23.08 3.40 4.87
CA ALA A 137 -23.96 3.31 3.70
C ALA A 137 -24.95 2.15 3.82
N MET A 138 -24.51 0.98 4.30
CA MET A 138 -25.40 -0.14 4.61
C MET A 138 -26.41 0.23 5.69
N PHE A 139 -26.01 1.00 6.71
CA PHE A 139 -26.91 1.46 7.76
C PHE A 139 -27.91 2.51 7.25
N VAL A 140 -27.48 3.45 6.39
CA VAL A 140 -28.35 4.46 5.77
C VAL A 140 -29.34 3.80 4.81
N ILE A 141 -28.92 2.85 3.99
CA ILE A 141 -29.83 2.06 3.14
C ILE A 141 -30.74 1.19 4.00
N SER A 142 -30.28 0.65 5.13
CA SER A 142 -31.12 -0.14 6.02
C SER A 142 -32.13 0.72 6.80
N LEU A 143 -31.81 1.98 7.10
CA LEU A 143 -32.69 2.89 7.84
C LEU A 143 -33.62 3.71 6.92
N ASN A 144 -33.14 4.16 5.76
CA ASN A 144 -33.96 4.83 4.74
C ASN A 144 -34.63 3.86 3.78
N GLY A 145 -34.09 2.65 3.64
CA GLY A 145 -34.72 1.57 2.91
C GLY A 145 -35.66 0.83 3.83
N SER A 146 -36.87 1.36 3.94
CA SER A 146 -38.04 0.52 3.77
C SER A 146 -37.93 -0.19 2.40
N ASN A 147 -37.09 -1.23 2.37
CA ASN A 147 -37.02 -2.34 1.44
C ASN A 147 -37.57 -2.03 0.03
N PRO A 148 -36.81 -1.35 -0.84
CA PRO A 148 -37.33 -0.89 -2.14
C PRO A 148 -37.59 -2.05 -3.11
N ASN A 149 -37.25 -3.29 -2.74
CA ASN A 149 -37.43 -4.46 -3.59
C ASN A 149 -38.37 -5.53 -3.00
N ILE A 150 -39.14 -5.25 -1.93
CA ILE A 150 -40.12 -6.25 -1.41
C ILE A 150 -41.48 -5.68 -1.04
N LEU A 151 -41.56 -4.41 -0.60
CA LEU A 151 -42.85 -3.78 -0.28
C LEU A 151 -43.64 -3.42 -1.55
N ASN A 152 -42.95 -3.02 -2.63
CA ASN A 152 -43.59 -2.72 -3.90
C ASN A 152 -44.11 -4.00 -4.59
N TYR A 153 -43.39 -5.13 -4.49
CA TYR A 153 -43.89 -6.39 -5.06
C TYR A 153 -45.17 -6.87 -4.39
N LYS A 154 -45.28 -6.73 -3.06
CA LYS A 154 -46.52 -7.08 -2.38
C LYS A 154 -47.66 -6.17 -2.84
N HIS A 155 -47.45 -4.86 -2.85
CA HIS A 155 -48.51 -3.91 -3.19
C HIS A 155 -48.95 -4.02 -4.65
N ASN A 156 -48.01 -4.27 -5.58
CA ASN A 156 -48.32 -4.45 -6.99
C ASN A 156 -49.09 -5.75 -7.23
N ILE A 157 -48.72 -6.86 -6.57
CA ILE A 157 -49.47 -8.12 -6.66
C ILE A 157 -50.88 -7.97 -6.06
N GLU A 158 -51.00 -7.27 -4.92
CA GLU A 158 -52.28 -7.04 -4.24
C GLU A 158 -53.23 -6.15 -5.04
N ASN A 159 -52.70 -5.12 -5.72
CA ASN A 159 -53.48 -4.30 -6.66
C ASN A 159 -53.94 -5.10 -7.89
N GLU A 160 -53.13 -6.01 -8.42
CA GLU A 160 -53.54 -6.89 -9.52
C GLU A 160 -54.67 -7.83 -9.10
N TYR A 161 -54.62 -8.40 -7.88
CA TYR A 161 -55.75 -9.21 -7.37
C TYR A 161 -57.02 -8.39 -7.15
N ALA A 162 -56.91 -7.16 -6.61
CA ALA A 162 -58.05 -6.27 -6.44
C ALA A 162 -58.67 -5.84 -7.78
N ALA A 163 -57.83 -5.55 -8.78
CA ALA A 163 -58.28 -5.25 -10.13
C ALA A 163 -58.96 -6.47 -10.79
N TRP A 164 -58.43 -7.68 -10.56
CA TRP A 164 -58.97 -8.90 -11.12
C TRP A 164 -60.35 -9.24 -10.55
N GLU A 165 -60.55 -9.04 -9.25
CA GLU A 165 -61.85 -9.22 -8.59
C GLU A 165 -62.89 -8.22 -9.11
N GLN A 166 -62.46 -6.99 -9.41
CA GLN A 166 -63.31 -5.96 -10.01
C GLN A 166 -63.72 -6.34 -11.44
N GLU A 167 -62.80 -6.88 -12.25
CA GLU A 167 -63.10 -7.36 -13.60
C GLU A 167 -64.06 -8.58 -13.59
N LEU A 168 -63.89 -9.53 -12.66
CA LEU A 168 -64.81 -10.65 -12.50
C LEU A 168 -66.21 -10.20 -12.09
N THR A 169 -66.30 -9.25 -11.15
CA THR A 169 -67.58 -8.71 -10.70
C THR A 169 -68.31 -7.99 -11.84
N ASP A 170 -67.59 -7.22 -12.67
CA ASP A 170 -68.18 -6.54 -13.81
C ASP A 170 -68.62 -7.53 -14.90
N ARG A 171 -67.86 -8.62 -15.13
CA ARG A 171 -68.28 -9.72 -16.02
C ARG A 171 -69.52 -10.45 -15.52
N GLU A 172 -69.61 -10.75 -14.22
CA GLU A 172 -70.83 -11.34 -13.64
C GLU A 172 -72.04 -10.42 -13.75
N ARG A 173 -71.87 -9.10 -13.56
CA ARG A 173 -72.96 -8.14 -13.77
C ARG A 173 -73.43 -8.11 -15.21
N VAL A 174 -72.51 -8.16 -16.17
CA VAL A 174 -72.85 -8.22 -17.61
C VAL A 174 -73.57 -9.53 -17.95
N ILE A 175 -73.12 -10.66 -17.42
CA ILE A 175 -73.79 -11.95 -17.62
C ILE A 175 -75.18 -11.92 -16.99
N ARG A 176 -75.33 -11.41 -15.76
CA ARG A 176 -76.63 -11.30 -15.08
C ARG A 176 -77.60 -10.36 -15.80
N GLN A 177 -77.10 -9.28 -16.40
CA GLN A 177 -77.92 -8.41 -17.26
C GLN A 177 -78.39 -9.15 -18.51
N LYS A 178 -77.51 -9.91 -19.17
CA LYS A 178 -77.88 -10.75 -20.32
C LYS A 178 -78.87 -11.86 -19.95
N GLU A 179 -78.69 -12.51 -18.78
CA GLU A 179 -79.65 -13.50 -18.27
C GLU A 179 -81.00 -12.86 -17.93
N ALA A 180 -81.00 -11.65 -17.35
CA ALA A 180 -82.23 -10.91 -17.07
C ALA A 180 -82.95 -10.46 -18.36
N GLU A 181 -82.21 -10.06 -19.40
CA GLU A 181 -82.76 -9.76 -20.73
C GLU A 181 -83.35 -11.01 -21.40
N LEU A 182 -82.67 -12.16 -21.28
CA LEU A 182 -83.18 -13.46 -21.77
C LEU A 182 -84.42 -13.93 -20.99
N LEU A 183 -84.52 -13.64 -19.69
CA LEU A 183 -85.71 -13.95 -18.86
C LEU A 183 -86.89 -13.01 -19.12
N VAL A 184 -86.63 -11.75 -19.51
CA VAL A 184 -87.66 -10.76 -19.87
C VAL A 184 -88.17 -10.96 -21.31
N ASN A 185 -87.40 -11.59 -22.19
CA ASN A 185 -87.83 -11.94 -23.54
C ASN A 185 -87.67 -13.45 -23.84
N PRO A 186 -88.57 -14.32 -23.35
CA PRO A 186 -88.50 -15.77 -23.54
C PRO A 186 -88.99 -16.21 -24.94
N GLY A 187 -88.68 -15.46 -26.00
CA GLY A 187 -89.16 -15.77 -27.33
C GLY A 187 -88.54 -14.90 -28.43
N ALA A 188 -87.30 -15.20 -28.81
CA ALA A 188 -86.79 -14.89 -30.15
C ALA A 188 -85.63 -15.85 -30.49
N GLU A 189 -86.00 -16.89 -31.25
CA GLU A 189 -85.20 -17.48 -32.33
C GLU A 189 -84.07 -18.45 -31.94
N SER A 190 -84.50 -19.68 -31.68
CA SER A 190 -83.92 -20.86 -32.30
C SER A 190 -84.33 -20.93 -33.78
N GLU A 191 -83.42 -20.60 -34.70
CA GLU A 191 -83.35 -20.90 -36.15
C GLU A 191 -82.22 -19.98 -36.68
N GLU A 192 -81.15 -20.37 -37.39
CA GLU A 192 -80.96 -21.41 -38.39
C GLU A 192 -79.50 -21.91 -38.34
N ILE A 193 -79.32 -23.21 -38.55
CA ILE A 193 -78.06 -23.80 -39.02
C ILE A 193 -78.16 -23.86 -40.55
N PRO A 194 -77.20 -23.37 -41.34
CA PRO A 194 -76.98 -23.89 -42.66
C PRO A 194 -75.81 -24.88 -42.61
N ASP A 195 -76.20 -26.14 -42.74
CA ASP A 195 -75.35 -27.24 -43.19
C ASP A 195 -75.05 -27.03 -44.68
N THR A 196 -73.78 -26.98 -45.06
CA THR A 196 -73.36 -27.35 -46.41
C THR A 196 -72.15 -28.28 -46.30
N ASP A 197 -72.48 -29.56 -46.21
CA ASP A 197 -71.73 -30.72 -46.65
C ASP A 197 -71.03 -30.54 -48.03
N GLY A 198 -69.96 -31.31 -48.28
CA GLY A 198 -69.67 -31.78 -49.64
C GLY A 198 -68.37 -31.39 -50.36
N LYS A 199 -67.26 -32.01 -49.94
CA LYS A 199 -66.46 -32.96 -50.76
C LYS A 199 -65.51 -32.52 -51.91
N ALA A 200 -64.25 -32.96 -51.72
CA ALA A 200 -63.27 -33.59 -52.63
C ALA A 200 -62.34 -32.78 -53.57
N ASP A 201 -61.10 -33.30 -53.54
CA ASP A 201 -59.94 -33.22 -54.45
C ASP A 201 -59.12 -31.91 -54.55
#